data_AF-A0A5B9E617-F1
#
_entry.id   AF-A0A5B9E617-F1
#
_cell.length_a   1.000
_cell.length_b   1.000
_cell.length_c   1.000
_cell.angle_alpha   90.00
_cell.angle_beta   90.00
_cell.angle_gamma   90.00
#
_symmetry.space_group_name_H-M   'P 1'
#
loop_
_entity.id
_entity.type
_entity.pdbx_description
1 polymer ?
#
loop_
_entity_poly.entity_id
_entity_poly.type
_entity_poly.pdbx_seq_one_letter_code
_entity_poly.pdbx_strand_id
1 'polypeptide(L)'
;MFPAGNGGVGVPTEKLTELSAQDRQQAISSLQTYAEQNLAEPLNTLAAGLLLDFFLEEIGPLVYNRAVADAQQRMQHKLMDLEGELQADAFQYWPSRAARKRR
;
A
#
# COMPACT_ATOMS: atom_id res chain seq x y z
N MET A 1 2.14 28.09 -10.56
CA MET A 1 1.01 27.49 -11.29
C MET A 1 1.54 26.23 -11.94
N PHE A 2 1.39 25.08 -11.28
CA PHE A 2 1.88 23.78 -11.77
C PHE A 2 0.78 23.17 -12.65
N PRO A 3 1.09 22.67 -13.86
CA PRO A 3 0.06 22.11 -14.73
C PRO A 3 -0.46 20.80 -14.13
N ALA A 4 -1.78 20.67 -14.10
CA ALA A 4 -2.50 19.47 -13.71
C ALA A 4 -2.12 18.31 -14.66
N GLY A 5 -1.32 17.38 -14.15
CA GLY A 5 -1.06 16.10 -14.80
C GLY A 5 -2.34 15.29 -14.84
N ASN A 6 -2.93 15.24 -16.03
CA ASN A 6 -4.01 14.34 -16.40
C ASN A 6 -3.52 12.89 -16.26
N GLY A 7 -3.76 12.29 -15.10
CA GLY A 7 -3.41 10.91 -14.76
C GLY A 7 -4.64 10.15 -14.31
N GLY A 8 -5.74 10.27 -15.05
CA GLY A 8 -6.87 9.35 -14.95
C GLY A 8 -6.46 7.97 -15.45
N VAL A 9 -5.57 7.30 -14.74
CA VAL A 9 -5.51 5.84 -14.78
C VAL A 9 -6.73 5.43 -13.96
N GLY A 10 -7.82 5.13 -14.65
CA GLY A 10 -8.92 4.37 -14.06
C GLY A 10 -8.34 3.04 -13.61
N VAL A 11 -7.82 3.01 -12.38
CA VAL A 11 -7.66 1.76 -11.64
C VAL A 11 -9.04 1.14 -11.69
N PRO A 12 -9.19 -0.09 -12.20
CA PRO A 12 -10.49 -0.73 -12.22
C PRO A 12 -11.02 -0.71 -10.78
N THR A 13 -12.09 0.05 -10.55
CA THR A 13 -12.91 0.03 -9.34
C THR A 13 -13.67 -1.29 -9.23
N GLU A 14 -13.07 -2.40 -9.67
CA GLU A 14 -13.55 -3.74 -9.38
C GLU A 14 -13.19 -4.04 -7.92
N LYS A 15 -14.09 -3.59 -7.04
CA LYS A 15 -14.34 -4.11 -5.70
C LYS A 15 -13.11 -4.62 -4.94
N LEU A 16 -12.19 -3.71 -4.63
CA LEU A 16 -11.09 -3.91 -3.68
C LEU A 16 -11.54 -4.30 -2.25
N THR A 17 -12.85 -4.32 -2.00
CA THR A 17 -13.49 -4.56 -0.71
C THR A 17 -14.22 -5.91 -0.65
N GLU A 18 -14.20 -6.72 -1.71
CA GLU A 18 -14.79 -8.06 -1.66
C GLU A 18 -13.95 -9.00 -0.80
N LEU A 19 -14.50 -9.34 0.37
CA LEU A 19 -13.97 -10.38 1.23
C LEU A 19 -14.41 -11.75 0.75
N SER A 20 -13.55 -12.76 0.95
CA SER A 20 -13.98 -14.15 0.82
C SER A 20 -15.13 -14.44 1.81
N ALA A 21 -15.97 -15.43 1.51
CA ALA A 21 -17.06 -15.80 2.41
C ALA A 21 -16.54 -16.20 3.81
N GLN A 22 -15.36 -16.83 3.86
CA GLN A 22 -14.70 -17.19 5.11
C GLN A 22 -14.22 -15.94 5.88
N ASP A 23 -13.52 -15.02 5.23
CA ASP A 23 -13.01 -13.81 5.88
C ASP A 23 -14.15 -12.91 6.36
N ARG A 24 -15.23 -12.81 5.58
CA ARG A 24 -16.44 -12.10 5.97
C ARG A 24 -17.06 -12.71 7.22
N GLN A 25 -17.23 -14.04 7.27
CA GLN A 25 -17.79 -14.70 8.45
C GLN A 25 -16.90 -14.51 9.68
N GLN A 26 -15.58 -14.57 9.49
CA GLN A 26 -14.62 -14.35 10.57
C GLN A 26 -14.67 -12.90 11.09
N ALA A 27 -14.77 -11.92 10.18
CA ALA A 27 -14.90 -10.51 10.53
C ALA A 27 -16.20 -10.23 11.28
N ILE A 28 -17.33 -10.80 10.84
CA ILE A 28 -18.61 -10.72 11.55
C ILE A 28 -18.47 -11.28 12.97
N SER A 29 -17.91 -12.48 13.13
CA SER A 29 -17.68 -13.08 14.46
C SER A 29 -16.80 -12.20 15.36
N SER A 30 -15.75 -11.61 14.79
CA SER A 30 -14.87 -10.68 15.50
C SER A 30 -15.60 -9.42 15.96
N LEU A 31 -16.48 -8.85 15.12
CA LEU A 31 -17.29 -7.68 15.46
C LEU A 31 -18.29 -7.99 16.57
N GLN A 32 -18.94 -9.14 16.52
CA GLN A 32 -19.85 -9.59 17.59
C GLN A 32 -19.11 -9.75 18.92
N THR A 33 -17.94 -10.41 18.90
CA THR A 33 -17.09 -10.60 20.08
C THR A 33 -16.66 -9.26 20.67
N TYR A 34 -16.26 -8.30 19.83
CA TYR A 34 -15.90 -6.96 20.28
C TYR A 34 -17.10 -6.25 20.91
N ALA A 35 -18.28 -6.32 20.30
CA ALA A 35 -19.49 -5.70 20.81
C ALA A 35 -19.91 -6.28 22.17
N GLU A 36 -19.87 -7.60 22.33
CA GLU A 36 -20.18 -8.26 23.60
C GLU A 36 -19.27 -7.83 24.75
N GLN A 37 -18.00 -7.54 24.45
CA GLN A 37 -17.00 -7.17 25.46
C GLN A 37 -16.95 -5.67 25.75
N ASN A 38 -17.28 -4.82 24.77
CA ASN A 38 -16.99 -3.38 24.82
C ASN A 38 -18.22 -2.49 24.67
N LEU A 39 -19.35 -3.01 24.19
CA LEU A 39 -20.57 -2.25 23.96
C LEU A 39 -21.69 -2.71 24.90
N ALA A 40 -22.64 -1.82 25.17
CA ALA A 40 -23.77 -2.14 26.03
C ALA A 40 -24.76 -3.12 25.36
N GLU A 41 -24.83 -3.11 24.04
CA GLU A 41 -25.71 -3.96 23.25
C GLU A 41 -24.88 -4.89 22.34
N PRO A 42 -25.09 -6.22 22.41
CA PRO A 42 -24.40 -7.16 21.54
C PRO A 42 -24.91 -7.06 20.11
N LEU A 43 -24.05 -7.35 19.13
CA LEU A 43 -24.45 -7.40 17.73
C LEU A 43 -24.91 -8.81 17.36
N ASN A 44 -26.09 -8.91 16.73
CA ASN A 44 -26.49 -10.13 16.03
C ASN A 44 -25.78 -10.21 14.66
N THR A 45 -25.83 -11.37 14.01
CA THR A 45 -25.12 -11.64 12.74
C THR A 45 -25.51 -10.67 11.63
N LEU A 46 -26.79 -10.28 11.53
CA LEU A 46 -27.26 -9.35 10.52
C LEU A 46 -26.71 -7.94 10.77
N ALA A 47 -26.82 -7.44 12.00
CA ALA A 47 -26.33 -6.12 12.39
C ALA A 47 -24.81 -6.01 12.24
N ALA A 48 -24.07 -7.04 12.65
CA ALA A 48 -22.63 -7.11 12.44
C ALA A 48 -22.25 -7.16 10.95
N GLY A 49 -23.04 -7.86 10.12
CA GLY A 49 -22.87 -7.87 8.66
C GLY A 49 -23.05 -6.48 8.04
N LEU A 50 -24.12 -5.77 8.41
CA LEU A 50 -24.38 -4.40 7.92
C LEU A 50 -23.30 -3.42 8.38
N LEU A 51 -22.82 -3.54 9.62
CA LEU A 51 -21.73 -2.69 10.11
C LEU A 51 -20.41 -2.99 9.38
N LEU A 52 -20.13 -4.26 9.09
CA LEU A 52 -18.99 -4.64 8.27
C LEU A 52 -19.08 -4.03 6.86
N ASP A 53 -20.26 -4.08 6.23
CA ASP A 53 -20.48 -3.47 4.91
C ASP A 53 -20.23 -1.97 4.94
N PHE A 54 -20.73 -1.26 5.96
CA PHE A 54 -20.45 0.16 6.16
C PHE A 54 -18.93 0.42 6.27
N PHE A 55 -18.20 -0.36 7.08
CA PHE A 55 -16.76 -0.19 7.19
C PHE A 55 -16.04 -0.42 5.87
N LEU A 56 -16.44 -1.43 5.10
CA LEU A 56 -15.83 -1.74 3.82
C LEU A 56 -16.12 -0.66 2.76
N GLU A 57 -17.34 -0.14 2.71
CA GLU A 57 -17.76 0.84 1.70
C GLU A 57 -17.29 2.27 2.01
N GLU A 58 -17.42 2.72 3.26
CA GLU A 58 -17.14 4.12 3.64
C GLU A 58 -15.72 4.32 4.17
N ILE A 59 -15.20 3.39 4.99
CA ILE A 59 -13.90 3.55 5.66
C ILE A 59 -12.77 2.84 4.90
N GLY A 60 -13.07 1.68 4.31
CA GLY A 60 -12.12 0.84 3.58
C GLY A 60 -11.31 1.60 2.53
N PRO A 61 -11.93 2.41 1.64
CA PRO A 61 -11.22 3.18 0.63
C PRO A 61 -10.22 4.19 1.21
N LEU A 62 -10.55 4.81 2.35
CA LEU A 62 -9.66 5.77 3.02
C LEU A 62 -8.37 5.08 3.49
N VAL A 63 -8.50 3.92 4.13
CA VAL A 63 -7.35 3.15 4.64
C VAL A 63 -6.53 2.58 3.48
N TYR A 64 -7.19 1.98 2.48
CA TYR A 64 -6.50 1.40 1.31
C TYR A 64 -5.70 2.46 0.54
N ASN A 65 -6.31 3.60 0.21
CA ASN A 65 -5.64 4.67 -0.54
C ASN A 65 -4.41 5.19 0.22
N ARG A 66 -4.53 5.35 1.54
CA ARG A 66 -3.40 5.75 2.37
C ARG A 66 -2.30 4.70 2.38
N ALA A 67 -2.65 3.42 2.52
CA ALA A 67 -1.70 2.32 2.52
C ALA A 67 -0.92 2.23 1.19
N VAL A 68 -1.59 2.42 0.06
CA VAL A 68 -0.94 2.48 -1.27
C VAL A 68 0.03 3.65 -1.36
N ALA A 69 -0.37 4.85 -0.92
CA ALA A 69 0.50 6.02 -0.93
C ALA A 69 1.74 5.82 -0.04
N ASP A 70 1.55 5.26 1.16
CA ASP A 70 2.66 4.96 2.07
C ASP A 70 3.60 3.89 1.49
N ALA A 71 3.07 2.88 0.80
CA ALA A 71 3.88 1.87 0.10
C ALA A 71 4.69 2.48 -1.05
N GLN A 72 4.08 3.35 -1.85
CA GLN A 72 4.76 4.07 -2.93
C GLN A 72 5.90 4.94 -2.40
N GLN A 73 5.68 5.69 -1.33
CA GLN A 73 6.71 6.54 -0.72
C GLN A 73 7.91 5.70 -0.23
N ARG A 74 7.65 4.55 0.41
CA ARG A 74 8.71 3.64 0.88
C ARG A 74 9.53 3.07 -0.26
N MET A 75 8.89 2.73 -1.38
CA MET A 75 9.60 2.19 -2.55
C MET A 75 10.40 3.26 -3.27
N GLN A 76 9.89 4.49 -3.39
CA GLN A 76 10.64 5.61 -3.97
C GLN A 76 11.93 5.88 -3.19
N HIS A 77 11.88 5.88 -1.86
CA HIS A 77 13.08 6.04 -1.03
C HIS A 77 14.14 4.98 -1.35
N LYS A 78 13.74 3.70 -1.44
CA LYS A 78 14.65 2.60 -1.78
C LYS A 78 15.26 2.74 -3.18
N LEU A 79 14.49 3.26 -4.14
CA LEU A 79 14.99 3.52 -5.48
C LEU A 79 16.03 4.64 -5.50
N MET A 80 15.81 5.73 -4.76
CA MET A 80 16.77 6.82 -4.64
C MET A 80 18.07 6.36 -3.96
N ASP A 81 17.98 5.51 -2.94
CA ASP A 81 19.16 4.92 -2.30
C ASP A 81 20.01 4.14 -3.33
N LEU A 82 19.38 3.34 -4.20
CA LEU A 82 20.05 2.58 -5.25
C LEU A 82 20.74 3.47 -6.30
N GLU A 83 20.15 4.62 -6.66
CA GLU A 83 20.76 5.55 -7.62
C GLU A 83 22.08 6.14 -7.12
N GLY A 84 22.24 6.31 -5.80
CA GLY A 84 23.45 6.87 -5.19
C GLY A 84 24.58 5.87 -4.95
N GLU A 85 24.29 4.56 -4.95
CA GLU A 85 25.27 3.53 -4.55
C GLU A 85 26.26 3.11 -5.64
N LEU A 86 25.90 3.26 -6.92
CA LEU A 86 26.63 2.62 -8.02
C LEU A 86 26.89 3.57 -9.20
N GLN A 87 27.85 4.48 -9.02
CA GLN A 87 28.46 5.25 -10.13
C GLN A 87 29.86 4.73 -10.41
N ALA A 88 30.01 4.01 -11.52
CA ALA A 88 31.31 3.66 -12.07
C ALA A 88 31.61 4.55 -13.28
N ASP A 89 32.79 5.17 -13.29
CA ASP A 89 33.25 5.92 -14.44
C ASP A 89 33.41 4.99 -15.65
N ALA A 90 32.79 5.34 -16.78
CA ALA A 90 32.99 4.62 -18.03
C ALA A 90 34.40 4.83 -18.58
N PHE A 91 34.87 3.89 -19.41
CA PHE A 91 36.13 3.98 -20.18
C PHE A 91 37.43 4.10 -19.37
N GLN A 92 37.46 3.68 -18.10
CA GLN A 92 38.66 3.73 -17.24
C GLN A 92 39.76 2.69 -17.57
N TYR A 93 39.53 1.83 -18.57
CA TYR A 93 40.45 0.72 -18.91
C TYR A 93 41.85 1.19 -19.33
N TRP A 94 41.95 2.11 -20.28
CA TRP A 94 43.25 2.60 -20.78
C TRP A 94 43.94 3.58 -19.82
N PRO A 95 43.24 4.57 -19.21
CA PRO A 95 43.85 5.49 -18.23
C PRO A 95 44.51 4.77 -17.04
N SER A 96 43.84 3.74 -16.49
CA SER A 96 44.32 3.00 -15.32
C SER A 96 45.62 2.22 -15.60
N ARG A 97 45.76 1.65 -16.80
CA ARG A 97 46.97 0.91 -17.20
C ARG A 97 48.13 1.84 -17.53
N ALA A 98 47.86 3.01 -18.12
CA ALA A 98 48.88 4.02 -18.39
C ALA A 98 49.52 4.55 -17.11
N ALA A 99 48.73 4.74 -16.04
CA ALA A 99 49.24 5.15 -14.72
C ALA A 99 50.15 4.07 -14.07
N ARG A 100 49.82 2.79 -14.25
CA ARG A 100 50.54 1.66 -13.64
C ARG A 100 51.91 1.39 -14.26
N LYS A 101 52.12 1.75 -15.53
CA LYS A 101 53.38 1.57 -16.27
C LYS A 101 54.42 2.67 -15.99
N ARG A 102 54.03 3.75 -15.31
CA ARG A 102 54.88 4.90 -14.93
C ARG A 102 55.49 4.77 -13.52
N ARG A 103 55.25 3.65 -12.84
CA ARG A 103 55.84 3.25 -11.56
C ARG A 103 56.81 2.12 -11.80
#